data_AF-A0A0H3LGT7-F1
#
_entry.id   AF-A0A0H3LGT7-F1
#
_cell.length_a   1.000
_cell.length_b   1.000
_cell.length_c   1.000
_cell.angle_alpha   90.00
_cell.angle_beta   90.00
_cell.angle_gamma   90.00
#
_symmetry.space_group_name_H-M   'P 1'
#
loop_
_entity.id
_entity.type
_entity.pdbx_description
1 polymer ?
#
loop_
_entity_poly.entity_id
_entity_poly.type
_entity_poly.pdbx_seq_one_letter_code
_entity_poly.pdbx_strand_id
1 'polypeptide(L)'
;MTATGRKCLHAAAGAVSLAVFLLLWEGLGRALEVRPIMLPLPSQIALELAAEWRWYADQAWYTLMTTVAGFAVAVVGGVLIAVMLVSSRWCESFLYPLIVALNSVPKVAIAPLFVIWLGTGAEPKIAIAFLIAVFAVIVDTVRVFAALTVLAVMGMALFALLVWFERKATPWRTPVEGH
;
A
#
# COMPACT_ATOMS: atom_id res chain seq x y z
N MET A 1 33.81 -12.31 -11.98
CA MET A 1 32.66 -12.90 -11.25
C MET A 1 31.37 -12.29 -11.77
N THR A 2 30.59 -13.07 -12.51
CA THR A 2 29.36 -12.64 -13.21
C THR A 2 28.26 -12.23 -12.23
N ALA A 3 27.45 -11.23 -12.58
CA ALA A 3 26.37 -10.69 -11.74
C ALA A 3 25.38 -11.77 -11.22
N THR A 4 25.25 -12.88 -11.95
CA THR A 4 24.44 -14.06 -11.58
C THR A 4 24.99 -14.81 -10.36
N GLY A 5 26.31 -14.92 -10.19
CA GLY A 5 26.92 -15.63 -9.06
C GLY A 5 26.69 -14.94 -7.71
N ARG A 6 26.61 -13.60 -7.70
CA ARG A 6 26.27 -12.82 -6.50
C ARG A 6 24.81 -13.02 -6.07
N LYS A 7 23.88 -13.08 -7.02
CA LYS A 7 22.45 -13.33 -6.73
C LYS A 7 22.23 -14.71 -6.11
N CYS A 8 22.89 -15.75 -6.64
CA CYS A 8 22.82 -17.09 -6.05
C CYS A 8 23.47 -17.14 -4.66
N LEU A 9 24.56 -16.42 -4.42
CA LEU A 9 25.20 -16.31 -3.11
C LEU A 9 24.28 -15.63 -2.09
N HIS A 10 23.59 -14.54 -2.46
CA HIS A 10 22.64 -13.87 -1.58
C HIS A 10 21.39 -14.72 -1.31
N ALA A 11 20.89 -15.44 -2.31
CA ALA A 11 19.77 -16.38 -2.13
C ALA A 11 20.16 -17.54 -1.21
N ALA A 12 21.35 -18.12 -1.39
CA ALA A 12 21.88 -19.17 -0.51
C ALA A 12 22.12 -18.66 0.92
N ALA A 13 22.68 -17.45 1.08
CA ALA A 13 22.85 -16.83 2.39
C ALA A 13 21.51 -16.60 3.10
N GLY A 14 20.47 -16.20 2.37
CA GLY A 14 19.11 -16.04 2.91
C GLY A 14 18.46 -17.38 3.30
N ALA A 15 18.64 -18.42 2.50
CA ALA A 15 18.13 -19.75 2.83
C ALA A 15 18.82 -20.34 4.07
N VAL A 16 20.14 -20.17 4.18
CA VAL A 16 20.92 -20.60 5.34
C VAL A 16 20.52 -19.82 6.59
N SER A 17 20.35 -18.50 6.52
CA SER A 17 19.95 -17.71 7.68
C SER A 17 18.55 -18.10 8.17
N LEU A 18 17.61 -18.34 7.27
CA LEU A 18 16.28 -18.84 7.61
C LEU A 18 16.34 -20.23 8.25
N ALA A 19 17.11 -21.16 7.68
CA ALA A 19 17.27 -22.50 8.23
C ALA A 19 17.87 -22.46 9.65
N VAL A 20 18.91 -21.66 9.87
CA VAL A 20 19.52 -21.45 11.19
C VAL A 20 18.49 -20.88 12.17
N PHE A 21 17.73 -19.87 11.75
CA PHE A 21 16.67 -19.30 12.58
C PHE A 21 15.61 -20.32 12.99
N LEU A 22 15.12 -21.14 12.05
CA LEU A 22 14.11 -22.17 12.33
C LEU A 22 14.66 -23.26 13.25
N LEU A 23 15.90 -23.68 13.06
CA LEU A 23 16.56 -24.67 13.93
C LEU A 23 16.77 -24.11 15.34
N LEU A 24 17.16 -22.84 15.47
CA LEU A 24 17.27 -22.18 16.76
C LEU A 24 15.92 -22.05 17.45
N TRP A 25 14.86 -21.66 16.73
CA TRP A 25 13.50 -21.61 17.27
C TRP A 25 13.05 -22.99 17.75
N GLU A 26 13.12 -24.01 16.90
CA GLU A 26 12.76 -25.39 17.27
C GLU A 26 13.57 -25.87 18.47
N GLY A 27 14.89 -25.65 18.47
CA GLY A 27 15.79 -26.06 19.54
C GLY A 27 15.50 -25.36 20.87
N LEU A 28 15.37 -24.03 20.86
CA LEU A 28 15.03 -23.23 22.04
C LEU A 28 13.63 -23.56 22.56
N GLY A 29 12.66 -23.70 21.67
CA GLY A 29 11.27 -24.04 22.03
C GLY A 29 11.17 -25.40 22.73
N ARG A 30 11.92 -26.40 22.24
CA ARG A 30 12.02 -27.72 22.90
C ARG A 30 12.81 -27.66 24.20
N ALA A 31 13.97 -26.98 24.22
CA ALA A 31 14.84 -26.93 25.39
C ALA A 31 14.21 -26.18 26.57
N LEU A 32 13.38 -25.18 26.30
CA LEU A 32 12.68 -24.38 27.32
C LEU A 32 11.30 -24.96 27.67
N GLU A 33 10.92 -26.12 27.11
CA GLU A 33 9.62 -26.78 27.32
C GLU A 33 8.43 -25.81 27.20
N VAL A 34 8.50 -24.89 26.22
CA VAL A 34 7.48 -23.85 26.07
C VAL A 34 6.16 -24.50 25.69
N ARG A 35 5.09 -24.14 26.41
CA ARG A 35 3.75 -24.66 26.13
C ARG A 35 3.37 -24.33 24.67
N PRO A 36 2.90 -25.31 23.87
CA PRO A 36 2.56 -25.10 22.46
C PRO A 36 1.54 -23.99 22.20
N ILE A 37 0.69 -23.68 23.19
CA ILE A 37 -0.30 -22.60 23.11
C ILE A 37 0.32 -21.19 23.11
N MET A 38 1.52 -21.02 23.67
CA MET A 38 2.23 -19.74 23.68
C MET A 38 3.17 -19.63 22.47
N LEU A 39 3.87 -20.71 22.16
CA LEU A 39 4.83 -20.75 21.06
C LEU A 39 4.79 -22.13 20.38
N PRO A 40 4.00 -22.29 19.30
CA PRO A 40 4.00 -23.52 18.53
C PRO A 40 5.36 -23.71 17.86
N LEU A 41 5.84 -24.95 17.83
CA LEU A 41 7.12 -25.27 17.22
C LEU A 41 7.01 -25.21 15.69
N PRO A 42 8.04 -24.75 14.96
CA PRO A 42 8.05 -24.74 13.49
C PRO A 42 7.61 -26.08 12.85
N SER A 43 8.04 -27.20 13.41
CA SER A 43 7.64 -28.54 12.96
C SER A 43 6.13 -28.81 13.13
N GLN A 44 5.52 -28.33 14.22
CA GLN A 44 4.09 -28.46 14.48
C GLN A 44 3.27 -27.59 13.52
N ILE A 45 3.72 -26.36 13.26
CA ILE A 45 3.08 -25.47 12.28
C ILE A 45 3.07 -26.12 10.91
N ALA A 46 4.18 -26.73 10.48
CA ALA A 46 4.28 -27.40 9.18
C ALA A 46 3.34 -28.61 9.08
N LEU A 47 3.23 -29.42 10.14
CA LEU A 47 2.33 -30.56 10.19
C LEU A 47 0.85 -30.14 10.14
N GLU A 48 0.47 -29.15 10.96
CA GLU A 48 -0.90 -28.62 11.01
C GLU A 48 -1.29 -28.00 9.67
N LEU A 49 -0.39 -27.21 9.08
CA LEU A 49 -0.61 -26.59 7.78
C LEU A 49 -0.76 -27.64 6.68
N ALA A 50 -0.03 -28.75 6.74
CA ALA A 50 -0.16 -29.85 5.78
C ALA A 50 -1.46 -30.65 5.98
N ALA A 51 -1.88 -30.85 7.22
CA ALA A 51 -3.11 -31.57 7.56
C ALA A 51 -4.37 -30.79 7.14
N GLU A 52 -4.43 -29.50 7.48
CA GLU A 52 -5.62 -28.65 7.30
C GLU A 52 -5.42 -27.57 6.23
N TRP A 53 -4.55 -27.81 5.24
CA TRP A 53 -4.17 -26.80 4.23
C TRP A 53 -5.38 -26.19 3.51
N ARG A 54 -6.43 -27.00 3.27
CA ARG A 54 -7.66 -26.57 2.59
C ARG A 54 -8.41 -25.53 3.42
N TRP A 55 -8.57 -25.80 4.71
CA TRP A 55 -9.22 -24.88 5.63
C TRP A 55 -8.47 -23.54 5.69
N TYR A 56 -7.14 -23.58 5.81
CA TYR A 56 -6.32 -22.37 5.79
C TYR A 56 -6.43 -21.62 4.46
N ALA A 57 -6.44 -22.34 3.34
CA ALA A 57 -6.60 -21.74 2.01
C ALA A 57 -7.98 -21.06 1.87
N ASP A 58 -9.05 -21.68 2.35
CA ASP A 58 -10.40 -21.11 2.32
C ASP A 58 -10.51 -19.86 3.20
N GLN A 59 -9.91 -19.87 4.40
CA GLN A 59 -9.86 -18.69 5.28
C GLN A 59 -8.97 -17.56 4.71
N ALA A 60 -7.85 -17.91 4.08
CA ALA A 60 -6.99 -16.96 3.40
C ALA A 60 -7.71 -16.32 2.21
N TRP A 61 -8.43 -17.13 1.41
CA TRP A 61 -9.24 -16.65 0.30
C TRP A 61 -10.37 -15.74 0.77
N TYR A 62 -11.11 -16.15 1.81
CA TYR A 62 -12.15 -15.34 2.40
C TYR A 62 -11.62 -13.98 2.88
N THR A 63 -10.50 -13.98 3.60
CA THR A 63 -9.84 -12.75 4.06
C THR A 63 -9.42 -11.89 2.88
N LEU A 64 -8.79 -12.48 1.87
CA LEU A 64 -8.39 -11.78 0.65
C LEU A 64 -9.58 -11.10 -0.04
N MET A 65 -10.69 -11.82 -0.23
CA MET A 65 -11.88 -11.27 -0.88
C MET A 65 -12.50 -10.12 -0.07
N THR A 66 -12.61 -10.26 1.26
CA THR A 66 -13.13 -9.17 2.10
C THR A 66 -12.21 -7.95 2.11
N THR A 67 -10.88 -8.15 2.12
CA THR A 67 -9.91 -7.06 2.04
C THR A 67 -9.93 -6.37 0.68
N VAL A 68 -9.99 -7.13 -0.42
CA VAL A 68 -10.06 -6.59 -1.78
C VAL A 68 -11.36 -5.82 -1.98
N ALA A 69 -12.49 -6.33 -1.48
CA ALA A 69 -13.77 -5.63 -1.55
C ALA A 69 -13.72 -4.30 -0.79
N GLY A 70 -13.24 -4.30 0.46
CA GLY A 70 -13.09 -3.06 1.24
C GLY A 70 -12.11 -2.08 0.61
N PHE A 71 -11.02 -2.57 0.05
CA PHE A 71 -10.05 -1.76 -0.69
C PHE A 71 -10.66 -1.15 -1.97
N ALA A 72 -11.44 -1.92 -2.74
CA ALA A 72 -12.09 -1.41 -3.95
C ALA A 72 -13.05 -0.26 -3.63
N VAL A 73 -13.85 -0.40 -2.56
CA VAL A 73 -14.72 0.68 -2.07
C VAL A 73 -13.88 1.89 -1.62
N ALA A 74 -12.74 1.65 -0.96
CA ALA A 74 -11.85 2.73 -0.52
C ALA A 74 -11.20 3.46 -1.71
N VAL A 75 -10.84 2.75 -2.78
CA VAL A 75 -10.31 3.35 -4.01
C VAL A 75 -11.37 4.27 -4.63
N VAL A 76 -12.58 3.75 -4.86
CA VAL A 76 -13.64 4.54 -5.49
C VAL A 76 -13.99 5.76 -4.63
N GLY A 77 -14.30 5.56 -3.34
CA GLY A 77 -14.67 6.65 -2.44
C GLY A 77 -13.51 7.63 -2.19
N GLY A 78 -12.31 7.11 -1.98
CA GLY A 78 -11.12 7.92 -1.68
C GLY A 78 -10.65 8.75 -2.86
N VAL A 79 -10.70 8.22 -4.08
CA VAL A 79 -10.39 8.99 -5.30
C VAL A 79 -11.42 10.09 -5.52
N LEU A 80 -12.71 9.80 -5.35
CA LEU A 80 -13.76 10.82 -5.46
C LEU A 80 -13.55 11.96 -4.46
N ILE A 81 -13.27 11.63 -3.19
CA ILE A 81 -12.96 12.62 -2.16
C ILE A 81 -11.70 13.41 -2.53
N ALA A 82 -10.63 12.75 -2.96
CA ALA A 82 -9.39 13.42 -3.36
C ALA A 82 -9.60 14.41 -4.52
N VAL A 83 -10.40 14.05 -5.53
CA VAL A 83 -10.76 14.97 -6.62
C VAL A 83 -11.52 16.18 -6.09
N MET A 84 -12.43 16.00 -5.13
CA MET A 84 -13.14 17.11 -4.49
C MET A 84 -12.20 18.03 -3.69
N LEU A 85 -11.19 17.47 -3.01
CA LEU A 85 -10.18 18.26 -2.30
C LEU A 85 -9.32 19.08 -3.27
N VAL A 86 -8.83 18.46 -4.35
CA VAL A 86 -7.96 19.14 -5.33
C VAL A 86 -8.72 20.22 -6.10
N SER A 87 -9.99 20.00 -6.41
CA SER A 87 -10.79 20.94 -7.19
C SER A 87 -11.32 22.14 -6.39
N SER A 88 -11.48 22.02 -5.06
CA SER A 88 -12.09 23.06 -4.24
C SER A 88 -11.31 23.35 -2.96
N ARG A 89 -10.82 24.59 -2.84
CA ARG A 89 -10.13 25.10 -1.63
C ARG A 89 -11.02 25.06 -0.38
N TRP A 90 -12.34 25.15 -0.54
CA TRP A 90 -13.28 25.04 0.59
C TRP A 90 -13.41 23.60 1.08
N CYS A 91 -13.47 22.64 0.15
CA CYS A 91 -13.46 21.22 0.51
C CYS A 91 -12.13 20.82 1.16
N GLU A 92 -11.01 21.32 0.64
CA GLU A 92 -9.69 21.11 1.23
C GLU A 92 -9.63 21.61 2.68
N SER A 93 -10.04 22.85 2.95
CA SER A 93 -9.94 23.43 4.29
C SER A 93 -10.85 22.76 5.33
N PHE A 94 -11.99 22.20 4.91
CA PHE A 94 -12.94 21.52 5.80
C PHE A 94 -12.69 20.01 5.94
N LEU A 95 -12.49 19.30 4.82
CA LEU A 95 -12.37 17.83 4.83
C LEU A 95 -10.99 17.37 5.24
N TYR A 96 -9.92 18.09 4.88
CA TYR A 96 -8.55 17.66 5.17
C TYR A 96 -8.30 17.49 6.68
N PRO A 97 -8.68 18.45 7.56
CA PRO A 97 -8.57 18.25 9.01
C PRO A 97 -9.36 17.05 9.53
N LEU A 98 -10.57 16.81 9.01
CA LEU A 98 -11.40 15.67 9.40
C LEU A 98 -10.75 14.33 9.00
N ILE A 99 -10.21 14.27 7.78
CA ILE A 99 -9.52 13.09 7.23
C ILE A 99 -8.27 12.77 8.06
N VAL A 100 -7.51 13.77 8.47
CA VAL A 100 -6.34 13.61 9.35
C VAL A 100 -6.78 13.17 10.76
N ALA A 101 -7.84 13.77 11.32
CA ALA A 101 -8.36 13.40 12.64
C ALA A 101 -8.85 11.96 12.70
N LEU A 102 -9.50 11.46 11.63
CA LEU A 102 -9.91 10.06 11.51
C LEU A 102 -8.72 9.09 11.62
N ASN A 103 -7.50 9.53 11.29
CA ASN A 103 -6.33 8.67 11.42
C ASN A 103 -5.79 8.52 12.83
N SER A 104 -6.05 9.51 13.69
CA SER A 104 -5.66 9.47 15.09
C SER A 104 -6.45 8.43 15.88
N VAL A 105 -7.63 8.02 15.41
CA VAL A 105 -8.43 6.99 16.08
C VAL A 105 -7.80 5.60 15.86
N PRO A 106 -7.53 4.84 16.94
CA PRO A 106 -7.06 3.47 16.83
C PRO A 106 -8.11 2.60 16.14
N LYS A 107 -7.77 2.05 14.97
CA LYS A 107 -8.70 1.25 14.16
C LYS A 107 -9.16 -0.01 14.89
N VAL A 108 -8.29 -0.56 15.75
CA VAL A 108 -8.58 -1.71 16.62
C VAL A 108 -9.73 -1.42 17.59
N ALA A 109 -9.90 -0.18 18.04
CA ALA A 109 -10.98 0.21 18.95
C ALA A 109 -12.35 0.31 18.26
N ILE A 110 -12.36 0.52 16.94
CA ILE A 110 -13.59 0.64 16.14
C ILE A 110 -14.12 -0.74 15.72
N ALA A 111 -13.24 -1.75 15.61
CA ALA A 111 -13.63 -3.08 15.16
C ALA A 111 -14.83 -3.69 15.92
N PRO A 112 -14.90 -3.64 17.26
CA PRO A 112 -16.08 -4.14 17.99
C PRO A 112 -17.36 -3.37 17.68
N LEU A 113 -17.29 -2.06 17.42
CA LEU A 113 -18.47 -1.25 17.07
C LEU A 113 -19.05 -1.69 15.72
N PHE A 114 -18.20 -1.95 14.74
CA PHE A 114 -18.67 -2.48 13.45
C PHE A 114 -19.29 -3.86 13.59
N VAL A 115 -18.78 -4.72 14.48
CA VAL A 115 -19.40 -6.03 14.74
C VAL A 115 -20.77 -5.87 15.39
N ILE A 116 -20.95 -4.90 16.30
CA ILE A 116 -22.25 -4.62 16.93
C ILE A 116 -23.25 -4.07 15.90
N TRP A 117 -22.82 -3.18 15.00
CA TRP A 117 -23.71 -2.52 14.04
C TRP A 117 -24.01 -3.35 12.80
N LEU A 118 -23.01 -4.08 12.28
CA LEU A 118 -23.08 -4.79 11.00
C LEU A 118 -23.14 -6.32 11.17
N GLY A 119 -23.03 -6.83 12.41
CA GLY A 119 -23.06 -8.26 12.72
C GLY A 119 -21.68 -8.94 12.63
N THR A 120 -21.65 -10.27 12.52
CA THR A 120 -20.40 -11.06 12.53
C THR A 120 -19.98 -11.57 11.15
N GLY A 121 -20.59 -11.06 10.08
CA GLY A 121 -20.39 -11.50 8.70
C GLY A 121 -19.13 -10.93 8.02
N ALA A 122 -19.25 -10.67 6.72
CA ALA A 122 -18.21 -10.06 5.91
C ALA A 122 -18.16 -8.53 6.07
N GLU A 123 -19.28 -7.93 6.43
CA GLU A 123 -19.55 -6.50 6.46
C GLU A 123 -18.59 -5.74 7.39
N PRO A 124 -18.35 -6.16 8.64
CA PRO A 124 -17.38 -5.48 9.51
C PRO A 124 -15.96 -5.57 8.97
N LYS A 125 -15.59 -6.71 8.37
CA LYS A 125 -14.25 -6.95 7.83
C LYS A 125 -13.98 -6.01 6.64
N ILE A 126 -14.98 -5.88 5.75
CA ILE A 126 -14.96 -4.95 4.62
C ILE A 126 -14.89 -3.49 5.11
N ALA A 127 -15.71 -3.12 6.11
CA ALA A 127 -15.72 -1.77 6.66
C ALA A 127 -14.38 -1.38 7.32
N ILE A 128 -13.74 -2.31 8.05
CA ILE A 128 -12.42 -2.10 8.63
C ILE A 128 -11.35 -1.96 7.55
N ALA A 129 -11.36 -2.84 6.54
CA ALA A 129 -10.44 -2.76 5.41
C ALA A 129 -10.58 -1.42 4.66
N PHE A 130 -11.82 -0.98 4.44
CA PHE A 130 -12.13 0.34 3.89
C PHE A 130 -11.54 1.46 4.75
N LEU A 131 -11.80 1.45 6.06
CA LEU A 131 -11.34 2.50 6.98
C LEU A 131 -9.82 2.61 7.05
N ILE A 132 -9.12 1.47 6.97
CA ILE A 132 -7.65 1.42 6.92
C ILE A 132 -7.13 2.01 5.61
N ALA A 133 -7.76 1.65 4.48
CA ALA A 133 -7.28 2.03 3.15
C ALA A 133 -7.66 3.46 2.73
N VAL A 134 -8.86 3.95 3.10
CA VAL A 134 -9.45 5.17 2.53
C VAL A 134 -8.57 6.40 2.71
N PHE A 135 -7.92 6.54 3.87
CA PHE A 135 -7.02 7.66 4.11
C PHE A 135 -5.79 7.62 3.21
N ALA A 136 -5.11 6.47 3.14
CA ALA A 136 -3.93 6.31 2.31
C ALA A 136 -4.28 6.61 0.85
N VAL A 137 -5.40 6.05 0.37
CA VAL A 137 -5.92 6.33 -0.97
C VAL A 137 -6.14 7.83 -1.19
N ILE A 138 -6.83 8.53 -0.28
CA ILE A 138 -7.08 9.97 -0.43
C ILE A 138 -5.77 10.74 -0.52
N VAL A 139 -4.87 10.56 0.45
CA VAL A 139 -3.63 11.34 0.56
C VAL A 139 -2.70 11.04 -0.61
N ASP A 140 -2.57 9.78 -1.02
CA ASP A 140 -1.73 9.41 -2.15
C ASP A 140 -2.31 9.93 -3.47
N THR A 141 -3.63 9.90 -3.64
CA THR A 141 -4.29 10.47 -4.81
C THR A 141 -4.06 11.98 -4.89
N VAL A 142 -4.24 12.72 -3.78
CA VAL A 142 -3.95 14.17 -3.73
C VAL A 142 -2.48 14.45 -4.07
N ARG A 143 -1.55 13.66 -3.53
CA ARG A 143 -0.11 13.78 -3.83
C ARG A 143 0.21 13.53 -5.30
N VAL A 144 -0.44 12.54 -5.92
CA VAL A 144 -0.28 12.25 -7.36
C VAL A 144 -0.78 13.44 -8.18
N PHE A 145 -1.94 14.00 -7.88
CA PHE A 145 -2.43 15.20 -8.57
C PHE A 145 -1.46 16.38 -8.45
N ALA A 146 -0.96 16.67 -7.25
CA ALA A 146 0.02 17.72 -7.04
C ALA A 146 1.31 17.48 -7.85
N ALA A 147 1.83 16.25 -7.86
CA ALA A 147 3.00 15.89 -8.64
C ALA A 147 2.79 16.05 -10.16
N LEU A 148 1.62 15.66 -10.67
CA LEU A 148 1.26 15.84 -12.08
C LEU A 148 1.21 17.32 -12.46
N THR A 149 0.61 18.17 -11.63
CA THR A 149 0.58 19.63 -11.86
C THR A 149 1.98 20.22 -11.89
N VAL A 150 2.85 19.86 -10.94
CA VAL A 150 4.24 20.34 -10.90
C VAL A 150 5.02 19.90 -12.13
N LEU A 151 4.90 18.63 -12.53
CA LEU A 151 5.59 18.10 -13.71
C LEU A 151 5.12 18.81 -15.00
N ALA A 152 3.82 19.05 -15.14
CA ALA A 152 3.25 19.74 -16.30
C ALA A 152 3.75 21.19 -16.39
N VAL A 153 3.75 21.92 -15.26
CA VAL A 153 4.25 23.31 -15.20
C VAL A 153 5.74 23.35 -15.51
N MET A 154 6.53 22.42 -14.97
CA MET A 154 7.97 22.37 -15.22
C MET A 154 8.29 22.01 -16.67
N GLY A 155 7.56 21.06 -17.28
CA GLY A 155 7.70 20.73 -18.69
C GLY A 155 7.35 21.91 -19.60
N MET A 156 6.26 22.63 -19.31
CA MET A 156 5.87 23.83 -20.03
C MET A 156 6.90 24.96 -19.88
N ALA A 157 7.46 25.15 -18.69
CA ALA A 157 8.54 26.12 -18.46
C ALA A 157 9.82 25.75 -19.21
N LEU A 158 10.23 24.48 -19.17
CA LEU A 158 11.39 23.98 -19.91
C LEU A 158 11.21 24.16 -21.42
N PHE A 159 10.03 23.82 -21.95
CA PHE A 159 9.72 24.01 -23.36
C PHE A 159 9.74 25.50 -23.74
N ALA A 160 9.12 26.37 -22.94
CA ALA A 160 9.14 27.81 -23.16
C ALA A 160 10.57 28.38 -23.14
N LEU A 161 11.42 27.91 -22.22
CA LEU A 161 12.83 28.28 -22.13
C LEU A 161 13.63 27.79 -23.35
N LEU A 162 13.36 26.57 -23.81
CA LEU A 162 14.00 26.01 -24.99
C LEU A 162 13.64 26.81 -26.25
N VAL A 163 12.35 27.14 -26.45
CA VAL A 163 11.91 27.97 -27.57
C VAL A 163 12.49 29.38 -27.47
N TRP A 164 12.53 29.97 -26.28
CA TRP A 164 13.18 31.26 -26.06
C TRP A 164 14.67 31.21 -26.43
N PHE A 165 15.37 30.15 -26.04
CA PHE A 165 16.78 29.95 -26.34
C PHE A 165 17.02 29.73 -27.85
N GLU A 166 16.21 28.90 -28.51
CA GLU A 166 16.27 28.69 -29.96
C GLU A 166 16.11 30.01 -30.71
N ARG A 167 15.07 30.80 -30.36
CA ARG A 167 14.85 32.12 -30.97
C ARG A 167 16.04 33.07 -30.79
N LYS A 168 16.72 33.01 -29.64
CA LYS A 168 17.89 33.85 -29.36
C LYS A 168 19.17 33.35 -30.03
N ALA A 169 19.32 32.03 -30.19
CA ALA A 169 20.49 31.38 -30.78
C ALA A 169 20.48 31.40 -32.32
N THR A 170 19.30 31.45 -32.94
CA THR A 170 19.16 31.56 -34.40
C THR A 170 18.51 32.88 -34.83
N PRO A 171 19.16 34.04 -34.60
CA PRO A 171 18.59 35.33 -35.00
C PRO A 171 18.49 35.51 -36.52
N TRP A 172 19.27 34.75 -37.30
CA TRP A 172 19.26 34.80 -38.77
C TRP A 172 18.19 33.91 -39.42
N ARG A 173 17.37 33.19 -38.64
CA ARG A 173 16.24 32.44 -39.18
C ARG A 173 15.17 33.43 -39.62
N THR A 174 15.19 33.80 -40.90
CA THR A 174 14.20 34.70 -41.50
C THR A 174 12.80 34.08 -41.43
N PRO A 175 11.74 34.88 -41.22
CA PRO A 175 10.37 34.38 -41.32
C PRO A 175 10.16 33.89 -42.75
N VAL A 176 9.80 32.62 -42.92
CA VAL A 176 9.35 32.14 -44.24
C VAL A 176 7.92 32.65 -44.42
N GLU A 177 7.75 33.71 -45.21
CA GLU A 177 6.44 34.17 -45.68
C GLU A 177 5.88 33.17 -46.72
N GLY A 178 4.62 32.77 -46.54
CA GLY A 178 3.82 31.95 -47.48
C GLY A 178 3.32 30.65 -46.83
N HIS A 179 2.03 30.44 -46.55
CA HIS A 179 0.78 30.94 -47.15
C HIS A 179 -0.24 31.39 -46.10
#